data_AF-A0A524M3I9-F1
#
_entry.id   AF-A0A524M3I9-F1
#
_cell.length_a   1.000
_cell.length_b   1.000
_cell.length_c   1.000
_cell.angle_alpha   90.00
_cell.angle_beta   90.00
_cell.angle_gamma   90.00
#
_symmetry.space_group_name_H-M   'P 1'
#
loop_
_entity.id
_entity.type
_entity.pdbx_description
1 polymer ?
#
loop_
_entity_poly.entity_id
_entity_poly.type
_entity_poly.pdbx_seq_one_letter_code
_entity_poly.pdbx_strand_id
1 'polypeptide(L)'
;MTSRERFLSAMQNHVPDRVPVTPDISNYIPAGRTGLPFWEVYFTPNHPLWQAYIEAATHFRLDMWVGSCMHVPAHYDIPVTSTTEIVDFPGRDAKLRRTTWTTPDGELTQEDICFRHEPPTHISRAIKNLEQEWGKYRWLLGEPTELDMETIGSIRARTESLNQAFGLGVSYPGFQSWEGAVEGSIQTLTYTEADHPEILEEWHELSLARGTRLVELFLRTKPDYLGLGGSGTLTLASPELARKYALPAIRLWSR
;
A
#
# COMPACT_ATOMS: atom_id res chain seq x y z
N MET A 1 -2.58 30.82 -7.17
CA MET A 1 -2.44 29.45 -7.70
C MET A 1 -3.53 28.57 -7.12
N THR A 2 -4.04 27.61 -7.88
CA THR A 2 -4.87 26.51 -7.34
C THR A 2 -4.03 25.62 -6.41
N SER A 3 -4.67 24.74 -5.63
CA SER A 3 -3.93 23.79 -4.78
C SER A 3 -3.04 22.87 -5.61
N ARG A 4 -3.54 22.38 -6.76
CA ARG A 4 -2.77 21.64 -7.75
C ARG A 4 -1.55 22.43 -8.24
N GLU A 5 -1.74 23.63 -8.74
CA GLU A 5 -0.63 24.47 -9.23
C GLU A 5 0.43 24.72 -8.15
N ARG A 6 -0.01 25.02 -6.92
CA ARG A 6 0.89 25.25 -5.77
C ARG A 6 1.72 24.02 -5.44
N PHE A 7 1.07 22.86 -5.35
CA PHE A 7 1.71 21.59 -5.04
C PHE A 7 2.72 21.19 -6.13
N LEU A 8 2.32 21.25 -7.40
CA LEU A 8 3.19 20.89 -8.52
C LEU A 8 4.35 21.88 -8.69
N SER A 9 4.12 23.18 -8.48
CA SER A 9 5.17 24.19 -8.49
C SER A 9 6.26 23.89 -7.44
N ALA A 10 5.86 23.57 -6.21
CA ALA A 10 6.80 23.21 -5.16
C ALA A 10 7.59 21.93 -5.48
N MET A 11 6.94 20.86 -5.98
CA MET A 11 7.62 19.61 -6.35
C MET A 11 8.63 19.78 -7.49
N GLN A 12 8.40 20.74 -8.38
CA GLN A 12 9.29 21.06 -9.49
C GLN A 12 10.42 22.03 -9.11
N ASN A 13 10.61 22.33 -7.81
CA ASN A 13 11.55 23.32 -7.30
C ASN A 13 11.32 24.74 -7.83
N HIS A 14 10.07 25.08 -8.17
CA HIS A 14 9.66 26.45 -8.47
C HIS A 14 9.15 27.16 -7.20
N VAL A 15 8.90 28.47 -7.31
CA VAL A 15 8.38 29.28 -6.20
C VAL A 15 6.85 29.34 -6.29
N PRO A 16 6.11 28.66 -5.38
CA PRO A 16 4.66 28.80 -5.31
C PRO A 16 4.23 30.14 -4.69
N ASP A 17 2.93 30.45 -4.78
CA ASP A 17 2.33 31.64 -4.14
C ASP A 17 2.38 31.61 -2.61
N ARG A 18 2.49 30.41 -2.03
CA ARG A 18 2.80 30.13 -0.61
C ARG A 18 3.24 28.67 -0.47
N VAL A 19 3.81 28.31 0.68
CA VAL A 19 4.18 26.92 0.99
C VAL A 19 2.92 26.02 0.93
N PRO A 20 2.92 24.92 0.15
CA PRO A 20 1.82 23.96 0.15
C PRO A 20 1.73 23.23 1.49
N VAL A 21 0.52 22.92 1.94
CA VAL A 21 0.27 22.24 3.21
C VAL A 21 -0.29 20.84 2.95
N THR A 22 0.60 19.84 3.05
CA THR A 22 0.33 18.43 2.68
C THR A 22 0.69 17.46 3.83
N PRO A 23 0.19 17.63 5.07
CA PRO A 23 0.54 16.72 6.16
C PRO A 23 0.07 15.31 5.83
N ASP A 24 0.90 14.31 6.18
CA ASP A 24 0.46 12.92 6.10
C ASP A 24 -0.51 12.62 7.24
N ILE A 25 -1.80 12.80 6.96
CA ILE A 25 -2.90 12.43 7.86
C ILE A 25 -3.26 10.94 7.75
N SER A 26 -2.54 10.21 6.88
CA SER A 26 -2.60 8.78 6.61
C SER A 26 -4.04 8.23 6.63
N ASN A 27 -4.34 7.33 7.57
CA ASN A 27 -5.56 6.55 7.59
C ASN A 27 -6.41 6.77 8.85
N TYR A 28 -5.79 7.09 9.99
CA TYR A 28 -6.45 7.26 11.28
C TYR A 28 -7.37 8.48 11.32
N ILE A 29 -6.87 9.64 10.87
CA ILE A 29 -7.64 10.89 10.86
C ILE A 29 -8.78 10.81 9.84
N PRO A 30 -8.54 10.37 8.58
CA PRO A 30 -9.62 10.12 7.64
C PRO A 30 -10.69 9.16 8.16
N ALA A 31 -10.32 7.97 8.63
CA ALA A 31 -11.27 6.98 9.12
C ALA A 31 -12.06 7.51 10.33
N GLY A 32 -11.40 8.15 11.31
CA GLY A 32 -12.06 8.73 12.47
C GLY A 32 -13.09 9.81 12.13
N ARG A 33 -12.84 10.60 11.09
CA ARG A 33 -13.77 11.66 10.66
C ARG A 33 -15.05 11.15 10.01
N THR A 34 -15.08 9.91 9.54
CA THR A 34 -16.30 9.29 8.98
C THR A 34 -17.38 9.09 10.04
N GLY A 35 -16.98 8.99 11.33
CA GLY A 35 -17.86 8.59 12.43
C GLY A 35 -18.28 7.11 12.40
N LEU A 36 -17.82 6.35 11.39
CA LEU A 36 -18.07 4.93 11.25
C LEU A 36 -17.08 4.12 12.11
N PRO A 37 -17.43 2.89 12.50
CA PRO A 37 -16.44 1.93 12.95
C PRO A 37 -15.36 1.70 11.90
N PHE A 38 -14.10 1.57 12.31
CA PHE A 38 -12.99 1.44 11.36
C PHE A 38 -13.13 0.20 10.48
N TRP A 39 -13.72 -0.90 10.94
CA TRP A 39 -13.97 -2.06 10.09
C TRP A 39 -14.92 -1.77 8.90
N GLU A 40 -15.78 -0.75 8.97
CA GLU A 40 -16.58 -0.30 7.81
C GLU A 40 -15.76 0.45 6.76
N VAL A 41 -14.55 0.88 7.11
CA VAL A 41 -13.60 1.53 6.20
C VAL A 41 -12.57 0.53 5.67
N TYR A 42 -12.11 -0.41 6.50
CA TYR A 42 -11.02 -1.34 6.16
C TYR A 42 -11.48 -2.72 5.70
N PHE A 43 -12.59 -3.24 6.21
CA PHE A 43 -13.04 -4.61 5.94
C PHE A 43 -14.21 -4.65 4.95
N THR A 44 -14.94 -3.55 4.76
CA THR A 44 -16.05 -3.48 3.81
C THR A 44 -15.73 -2.48 2.68
N PRO A 45 -16.24 -2.70 1.46
CA PRO A 45 -15.95 -1.85 0.31
C PRO A 45 -16.80 -0.55 0.26
N ASN A 46 -17.75 -0.39 1.18
CA ASN A 46 -18.80 0.63 1.07
C ASN A 46 -18.29 2.05 1.34
N HIS A 47 -17.21 2.20 2.11
CA HIS A 47 -16.64 3.50 2.45
C HIS A 47 -15.12 3.49 2.25
N PRO A 48 -14.66 3.54 0.98
CA PRO A 48 -13.25 3.36 0.68
C PRO A 48 -12.41 4.49 1.25
N LEU A 49 -11.24 4.13 1.80
CA LEU A 49 -10.35 5.04 2.52
C LEU A 49 -9.98 6.32 1.74
N TRP A 50 -9.89 6.26 0.41
CA TRP A 50 -9.58 7.44 -0.41
C TRP A 50 -10.67 8.51 -0.36
N GLN A 51 -11.94 8.12 -0.25
CA GLN A 51 -13.05 9.07 -0.12
C GLN A 51 -12.94 9.78 1.23
N ALA A 52 -12.79 9.02 2.31
CA ALA A 52 -12.57 9.54 3.65
C ALA A 52 -11.35 10.48 3.71
N TYR A 53 -10.26 10.13 3.00
CA TYR A 53 -9.07 10.98 2.93
C TYR A 53 -9.35 12.31 2.23
N ILE A 54 -9.96 12.28 1.05
CA ILE A 54 -10.28 13.51 0.31
C ILE A 54 -11.23 14.40 1.11
N GLU A 55 -12.21 13.82 1.80
CA GLU A 55 -13.14 14.56 2.66
C GLU A 55 -12.43 15.20 3.85
N ALA A 56 -11.56 14.47 4.53
CA ALA A 56 -10.74 15.00 5.62
C ALA A 56 -9.83 16.13 5.13
N ALA A 57 -9.15 15.93 4.01
CA ALA A 57 -8.24 16.92 3.46
C ALA A 57 -9.00 18.17 2.95
N THR A 58 -10.22 18.02 2.44
CA THR A 58 -11.11 19.13 2.09
C THR A 58 -11.50 19.93 3.33
N HIS A 59 -11.86 19.25 4.41
CA HIS A 59 -12.24 19.91 5.67
C HIS A 59 -11.10 20.76 6.24
N PHE A 60 -9.87 20.23 6.22
CA PHE A 60 -8.68 20.95 6.70
C PHE A 60 -8.06 21.89 5.65
N ARG A 61 -8.62 21.95 4.43
CA ARG A 61 -8.17 22.79 3.32
C ARG A 61 -6.71 22.54 2.92
N LEU A 62 -6.34 21.27 2.85
CA LEU A 62 -4.99 20.83 2.50
C LEU A 62 -4.73 20.94 0.98
N ASP A 63 -3.48 21.13 0.60
CA ASP A 63 -3.01 20.78 -0.74
C ASP A 63 -2.78 19.25 -0.71
N MET A 64 -3.68 18.47 -1.30
CA MET A 64 -3.83 17.04 -0.97
C MET A 64 -2.73 16.17 -1.58
N TRP A 65 -2.36 15.11 -0.86
CA TRP A 65 -1.50 14.04 -1.36
C TRP A 65 -2.23 12.69 -1.25
N VAL A 66 -3.19 12.45 -2.16
CA VAL A 66 -4.03 11.23 -2.13
C VAL A 66 -3.24 9.93 -2.31
N GLY A 67 -2.03 9.99 -2.86
CA GLY A 67 -1.15 8.83 -2.96
C GLY A 67 -0.72 8.23 -1.62
N SER A 68 -0.84 8.95 -0.49
CA SER A 68 -0.43 8.42 0.83
C SER A 68 -1.41 7.40 1.42
N CYS A 69 -2.66 7.37 0.97
CA CYS A 69 -3.69 6.49 1.51
C CYS A 69 -4.09 5.35 0.55
N MET A 70 -3.48 5.27 -0.63
CA MET A 70 -3.91 4.41 -1.72
C MET A 70 -2.75 3.86 -2.54
N HIS A 71 -2.80 2.56 -2.78
CA HIS A 71 -1.98 1.90 -3.79
C HIS A 71 -2.60 2.07 -5.18
N VAL A 72 -1.83 1.83 -6.23
CA VAL A 72 -2.35 1.74 -7.61
C VAL A 72 -3.31 0.53 -7.72
N PRO A 73 -4.62 0.74 -7.98
CA PRO A 73 -5.56 -0.37 -8.11
C PRO A 73 -5.37 -1.04 -9.47
N ALA A 74 -5.22 -2.36 -9.45
CA ALA A 74 -4.85 -3.14 -10.62
C ALA A 74 -5.49 -4.53 -10.60
N HIS A 75 -5.65 -5.12 -11.78
CA HIS A 75 -6.09 -6.49 -11.98
C HIS A 75 -4.89 -7.40 -12.24
N TYR A 76 -5.01 -8.64 -11.79
CA TYR A 76 -3.97 -9.65 -11.85
C TYR A 76 -4.56 -10.92 -12.45
N ASP A 77 -3.84 -11.51 -13.40
CA ASP A 77 -4.14 -12.83 -13.95
C ASP A 77 -3.14 -13.83 -13.35
N ILE A 78 -3.46 -14.30 -12.15
CA ILE A 78 -2.63 -15.22 -11.37
C ILE A 78 -3.46 -16.45 -10.99
N PRO A 79 -2.85 -17.65 -10.86
CA PRO A 79 -3.55 -18.88 -10.53
C PRO A 79 -3.86 -18.97 -9.02
N VAL A 80 -4.37 -17.89 -8.43
CA VAL A 80 -4.67 -17.78 -7.01
C VAL A 80 -6.12 -17.33 -6.83
N THR A 81 -6.87 -18.05 -6.00
CA THR A 81 -8.18 -17.60 -5.53
C THR A 81 -8.09 -17.15 -4.09
N SER A 82 -8.95 -16.21 -3.70
CA SER A 82 -9.01 -15.72 -2.32
C SER A 82 -10.44 -15.73 -1.80
N THR A 83 -10.61 -16.19 -0.57
CA THR A 83 -11.86 -16.05 0.19
C THR A 83 -11.62 -15.17 1.40
N THR A 84 -12.62 -14.40 1.80
CA THR A 84 -12.55 -13.56 3.00
C THR A 84 -13.81 -13.73 3.82
N GLU A 85 -13.64 -14.03 5.10
CA GLU A 85 -14.70 -14.06 6.09
C GLU A 85 -14.47 -12.95 7.12
N ILE A 86 -15.56 -12.28 7.49
CA ILE A 86 -15.56 -11.23 8.52
C ILE A 86 -16.58 -11.62 9.59
N VAL A 87 -16.11 -11.73 10.82
CA VAL A 87 -16.93 -12.11 11.99
C VAL A 87 -16.70 -11.15 13.15
N ASP A 88 -17.63 -11.11 14.10
CA ASP A 88 -17.42 -10.37 15.34
C ASP A 88 -16.34 -11.06 16.19
N PHE A 89 -15.45 -10.27 16.79
CA PHE A 89 -14.40 -10.79 17.65
C PHE A 89 -14.97 -11.06 19.06
N PRO A 90 -14.85 -12.29 19.60
CA PRO A 90 -15.45 -12.62 20.89
C PRO A 90 -14.94 -11.72 22.04
N GLY A 91 -15.89 -11.13 22.79
CA GLY A 91 -15.59 -10.38 24.01
C GLY A 91 -14.92 -9.01 23.81
N ARG A 92 -14.81 -8.52 22.56
CA ARG A 92 -14.28 -7.18 22.27
C ARG A 92 -15.13 -6.47 21.22
N ASP A 93 -15.12 -5.15 21.26
CA ASP A 93 -15.76 -4.30 20.24
C ASP A 93 -14.84 -4.18 19.00
N ALA A 94 -14.72 -5.30 18.31
CA ALA A 94 -13.81 -5.50 17.18
C ALA A 94 -14.39 -6.53 16.21
N LYS A 95 -13.92 -6.47 14.96
CA LYS A 95 -14.15 -7.52 13.96
C LYS A 95 -12.86 -8.26 13.66
N LEU A 96 -12.99 -9.54 13.33
CA LEU A 96 -11.93 -10.39 12.79
C LEU A 96 -12.17 -10.55 11.29
N ARG A 97 -11.15 -10.33 10.47
CA ARG A 97 -11.12 -10.71 9.07
C ARG A 97 -10.14 -11.86 8.87
N ARG A 98 -10.62 -12.97 8.34
CA ARG A 98 -9.77 -14.07 7.88
C ARG A 98 -9.75 -14.07 6.36
N THR A 99 -8.55 -14.04 5.79
CA THR A 99 -8.35 -14.19 4.34
C THR A 99 -7.57 -15.47 4.09
N THR A 100 -8.11 -16.32 3.20
CA THR A 100 -7.46 -17.54 2.75
C THR A 100 -7.14 -17.40 1.27
N TRP A 101 -5.89 -17.66 0.90
CA TRP A 101 -5.47 -17.77 -0.50
C TRP A 101 -5.20 -19.23 -0.83
N THR A 102 -5.83 -19.73 -1.89
CA THR A 102 -5.55 -21.04 -2.46
C THR A 102 -4.64 -20.87 -3.66
N THR A 103 -3.40 -21.35 -3.54
CA THR A 103 -2.37 -21.29 -4.59
C THR A 103 -2.10 -22.69 -5.15
N PRO A 104 -1.39 -22.83 -6.29
CA PRO A 104 -1.02 -24.14 -6.84
C PRO A 104 -0.20 -25.00 -5.86
N ASP A 105 0.60 -24.36 -5.00
CA ASP A 105 1.50 -25.03 -4.05
C ASP A 105 0.89 -25.17 -2.63
N GLY A 106 -0.38 -24.80 -2.46
CA GLY A 106 -1.13 -24.96 -1.22
C GLY A 106 -1.78 -23.67 -0.71
N GLU A 107 -2.34 -23.75 0.50
CA GLU A 107 -3.08 -22.64 1.10
C GLU A 107 -2.20 -21.78 2.02
N LEU A 108 -2.53 -20.49 2.05
CA LEU A 108 -2.02 -19.49 2.99
C LEU A 108 -3.20 -18.81 3.70
N THR A 109 -3.03 -18.44 4.96
CA THR A 109 -4.08 -17.78 5.74
C THR A 109 -3.55 -16.60 6.55
N GLN A 110 -4.31 -15.50 6.55
CA GLN A 110 -4.05 -14.32 7.36
C GLN A 110 -5.28 -13.97 8.20
N GLU A 111 -5.04 -13.49 9.41
CA GLU A 111 -6.07 -12.98 10.30
C GLU A 111 -5.73 -11.57 10.74
N ASP A 112 -6.66 -10.65 10.50
CA ASP A 112 -6.58 -9.24 10.91
C ASP A 112 -7.68 -8.94 11.92
N ILE A 113 -7.36 -8.20 12.98
CA ILE A 113 -8.34 -7.64 13.91
C ILE A 113 -8.45 -6.14 13.70
N CYS A 114 -9.68 -5.62 13.71
CA CYS A 114 -9.96 -4.20 13.61
C CYS A 114 -10.91 -3.78 14.74
N PHE A 115 -10.45 -2.89 15.62
CA PHE A 115 -11.28 -2.33 16.69
C PHE A 115 -12.13 -1.17 16.16
N ARG A 116 -13.16 -0.77 16.90
CA ARG A 116 -14.11 0.26 16.43
C ARG A 116 -13.43 1.57 16.03
N HIS A 117 -12.37 1.95 16.73
CA HIS A 117 -11.71 3.25 16.57
C HIS A 117 -10.21 3.13 16.26
N GLU A 118 -9.73 1.93 15.90
CA GLU A 118 -8.31 1.68 15.62
C GLU A 118 -8.15 0.98 14.27
N PRO A 119 -7.11 1.29 13.48
CA PRO A 119 -6.80 0.58 12.24
C PRO A 119 -6.56 -0.91 12.47
N PRO A 120 -6.71 -1.74 11.42
CA PRO A 120 -6.49 -3.16 11.53
C PRO A 120 -5.02 -3.49 11.85
N THR A 121 -4.82 -4.56 12.60
CA THR A 121 -3.51 -5.16 12.85
C THR A 121 -3.58 -6.68 12.63
N HIS A 122 -2.46 -7.28 12.25
CA HIS A 122 -2.35 -8.73 12.10
C HIS A 122 -2.43 -9.42 13.47
N ILE A 123 -3.31 -10.42 13.59
CA ILE A 123 -3.23 -11.46 14.62
C ILE A 123 -2.28 -12.57 14.15
N SER A 124 -2.34 -12.89 12.86
CA SER A 124 -1.47 -13.87 12.24
C SER A 124 -1.28 -13.55 10.76
N ARG A 125 -0.04 -13.65 10.26
CA ARG A 125 0.31 -13.19 8.90
C ARG A 125 0.26 -14.31 7.87
N ALA A 126 0.18 -13.98 6.58
CA ALA A 126 0.03 -14.98 5.52
C ALA A 126 1.05 -16.13 5.56
N ILE A 127 2.33 -15.82 5.83
CA ILE A 127 3.44 -16.76 5.89
C ILE A 127 3.77 -17.06 7.36
N LYS A 128 3.59 -18.31 7.82
CA LYS A 128 3.94 -18.74 9.19
C LYS A 128 5.38 -19.20 9.30
N ASN A 129 5.90 -19.83 8.24
CA ASN A 129 7.29 -20.23 8.10
C ASN A 129 7.78 -19.86 6.70
N LEU A 130 8.72 -18.92 6.61
CA LEU A 130 9.12 -18.35 5.33
C LEU A 130 9.76 -19.39 4.40
N GLU A 131 10.71 -20.19 4.90
CA GLU A 131 11.39 -21.22 4.09
C GLU A 131 10.41 -22.27 3.53
N GLN A 132 9.45 -22.71 4.33
CA GLN A 132 8.51 -23.77 3.95
C GLN A 132 7.37 -23.27 3.06
N GLU A 133 6.98 -22.00 3.20
CA GLU A 133 5.77 -21.46 2.58
C GLU A 133 6.06 -20.45 1.47
N TRP A 134 7.33 -20.11 1.23
CA TRP A 134 7.73 -19.22 0.15
C TRP A 134 7.20 -19.66 -1.22
N GLY A 135 7.29 -20.97 -1.52
CA GLY A 135 6.77 -21.55 -2.75
C GLY A 135 5.27 -21.28 -2.99
N LYS A 136 4.49 -21.18 -1.91
CA LYS A 136 3.07 -20.79 -1.97
C LYS A 136 2.91 -19.28 -2.17
N TYR A 137 3.65 -18.48 -1.40
CA TYR A 137 3.45 -17.03 -1.36
C TYR A 137 3.87 -16.33 -2.65
N ARG A 138 4.92 -16.79 -3.32
CA ARG A 138 5.40 -16.17 -4.57
C ARG A 138 4.31 -16.06 -5.66
N TRP A 139 3.30 -16.94 -5.66
CA TRP A 139 2.16 -16.86 -6.59
C TRP A 139 1.35 -15.56 -6.43
N LEU A 140 1.36 -14.93 -5.24
CA LEU A 140 0.70 -13.66 -4.95
C LEU A 140 1.47 -12.44 -5.47
N LEU A 141 2.69 -12.65 -5.97
CA LEU A 141 3.59 -11.59 -6.43
C LEU A 141 3.58 -11.41 -7.96
N GLY A 142 2.61 -12.03 -8.65
CA GLY A 142 2.46 -11.89 -10.10
C GLY A 142 2.28 -10.43 -10.55
N GLU A 143 2.70 -10.17 -11.77
CA GLU A 143 2.58 -8.85 -12.40
C GLU A 143 1.11 -8.50 -12.68
N PRO A 144 0.72 -7.22 -12.56
CA PRO A 144 -0.61 -6.79 -12.98
C PRO A 144 -0.73 -6.82 -14.50
N THR A 145 -1.91 -7.21 -14.98
CA THR A 145 -2.23 -7.21 -16.41
C THR A 145 -2.74 -5.84 -16.86
N GLU A 146 -3.57 -5.22 -16.04
CA GLU A 146 -4.22 -3.93 -16.31
C GLU A 146 -4.54 -3.16 -15.02
N LEU A 147 -4.98 -1.91 -15.17
CA LEU A 147 -5.42 -1.07 -14.06
C LEU A 147 -6.94 -1.10 -13.91
N ASP A 148 -7.41 -0.94 -12.68
CA ASP A 148 -8.82 -0.63 -12.43
C ASP A 148 -9.07 0.84 -12.81
N MET A 149 -9.47 1.04 -14.06
CA MET A 149 -9.71 2.37 -14.63
C MET A 149 -10.97 3.05 -14.07
N GLU A 150 -11.92 2.29 -13.54
CA GLU A 150 -13.13 2.85 -12.92
C GLU A 150 -12.77 3.54 -11.60
N THR A 151 -12.02 2.85 -10.73
CA THR A 151 -11.54 3.41 -9.46
C THR A 151 -10.61 4.59 -9.72
N ILE A 152 -9.65 4.45 -10.65
CA ILE A 152 -8.72 5.53 -11.02
C ILE A 152 -9.47 6.75 -11.55
N GLY A 153 -10.44 6.53 -12.45
CA GLY A 153 -11.26 7.60 -13.02
C GLY A 153 -12.05 8.35 -11.95
N SER A 154 -12.64 7.62 -10.99
CA SER A 154 -13.40 8.20 -9.87
C SER A 154 -12.53 9.09 -8.97
N ILE A 155 -11.34 8.62 -8.61
CA ILE A 155 -10.39 9.39 -7.78
C ILE A 155 -9.93 10.63 -8.55
N ARG A 156 -9.52 10.46 -9.81
CA ARG A 156 -9.07 11.57 -10.67
C ARG A 156 -10.14 12.64 -10.79
N ALA A 157 -11.35 12.27 -11.18
CA ALA A 157 -12.46 13.20 -11.33
C ALA A 157 -12.73 13.95 -10.02
N ARG A 158 -12.65 13.26 -8.88
CA ARG A 158 -12.82 13.89 -7.57
C ARG A 158 -11.69 14.90 -7.28
N THR A 159 -10.43 14.53 -7.47
CA THR A 159 -9.28 15.44 -7.26
C THR A 159 -9.32 16.66 -8.18
N GLU A 160 -9.65 16.47 -9.46
CA GLU A 160 -9.75 17.54 -10.45
C GLU A 160 -10.88 18.51 -10.11
N SER A 161 -12.04 18.02 -9.67
CA SER A 161 -13.17 18.86 -9.23
C SER A 161 -12.82 19.80 -8.05
N LEU A 162 -11.79 19.45 -7.27
CA LEU A 162 -11.31 20.21 -6.12
C LEU A 162 -10.05 21.03 -6.43
N ASN A 163 -9.61 21.05 -7.69
CA ASN A 163 -8.33 21.64 -8.13
C ASN A 163 -7.13 21.09 -7.34
N GLN A 164 -7.09 19.78 -7.11
CA GLN A 164 -6.01 19.06 -6.42
C GLN A 164 -5.19 18.24 -7.42
N ALA A 165 -3.92 17.98 -7.10
CA ALA A 165 -3.08 17.15 -7.94
C ALA A 165 -3.50 15.67 -7.83
N PHE A 166 -3.49 14.96 -8.96
CA PHE A 166 -3.80 13.54 -9.03
C PHE A 166 -2.53 12.70 -9.10
N GLY A 167 -2.38 11.74 -8.18
CA GLY A 167 -1.29 10.77 -8.17
C GLY A 167 -1.55 9.68 -7.16
N LEU A 168 -0.93 8.51 -7.32
CA LEU A 168 -1.10 7.34 -6.46
C LEU A 168 0.26 6.85 -5.94
N GLY A 169 0.24 5.99 -4.92
CA GLY A 169 1.43 5.38 -4.33
C GLY A 169 1.74 4.01 -4.95
N VAL A 170 3.03 3.76 -5.18
CA VAL A 170 3.57 2.42 -5.42
C VAL A 170 4.61 2.12 -4.34
N SER A 171 4.45 1.01 -3.64
CA SER A 171 5.44 0.54 -2.66
C SER A 171 6.63 -0.09 -3.38
N TYR A 172 7.84 0.16 -2.91
CA TYR A 172 9.05 -0.46 -3.46
C TYR A 172 9.54 -1.62 -2.57
N PRO A 173 10.31 -2.57 -3.15
CA PRO A 173 10.79 -3.74 -2.44
C PRO A 173 11.67 -3.40 -1.22
N GLY A 174 11.77 -4.34 -0.30
CA GLY A 174 12.57 -4.25 0.92
C GLY A 174 11.77 -4.62 2.15
N PHE A 175 12.45 -4.69 3.30
CA PHE A 175 11.87 -5.22 4.54
C PHE A 175 10.59 -4.50 4.95
N GLN A 176 10.51 -3.18 4.74
CA GLN A 176 9.32 -2.39 5.03
C GLN A 176 8.07 -2.82 4.25
N SER A 177 8.25 -3.43 3.09
CA SER A 177 7.17 -3.93 2.24
C SER A 177 6.85 -5.41 2.46
N TRP A 178 7.74 -6.14 3.12
CA TRP A 178 7.67 -7.60 3.29
C TRP A 178 7.25 -8.03 4.69
N GLU A 179 7.55 -7.21 5.72
CA GLU A 179 7.39 -7.59 7.13
C GLU A 179 5.94 -7.94 7.49
N GLY A 180 4.97 -7.28 6.87
CA GLY A 180 3.54 -7.53 7.09
C GLY A 180 3.09 -8.92 6.63
N ALA A 181 3.84 -9.58 5.74
CA ALA A 181 3.47 -10.89 5.21
C ALA A 181 4.01 -12.07 6.03
N VAL A 182 5.05 -11.88 6.84
CA VAL A 182 5.77 -12.97 7.53
C VAL A 182 5.63 -12.94 9.05
N GLU A 183 5.24 -14.06 9.64
CA GLU A 183 5.22 -14.23 11.09
C GLU A 183 6.61 -13.98 11.68
N GLY A 184 6.68 -13.30 12.82
CA GLY A 184 7.94 -12.79 13.37
C GLY A 184 8.48 -11.52 12.69
N SER A 185 7.85 -11.04 11.60
CA SER A 185 8.13 -9.74 10.97
C SER A 185 9.62 -9.57 10.63
N ILE A 186 10.21 -8.42 10.95
CA ILE A 186 11.62 -8.07 10.71
C ILE A 186 12.60 -9.08 11.29
N GLN A 187 12.27 -9.71 12.43
CA GLN A 187 13.14 -10.72 13.02
C GLN A 187 13.32 -11.89 12.06
N THR A 188 12.22 -12.41 11.51
CA THR A 188 12.25 -13.52 10.53
C THR A 188 13.01 -13.11 9.27
N LEU A 189 12.71 -11.93 8.70
CA LEU A 189 13.43 -11.43 7.52
C LEU A 189 14.93 -11.28 7.78
N THR A 190 15.32 -10.85 8.98
CA THR A 190 16.73 -10.68 9.34
C THR A 190 17.46 -12.01 9.41
N TYR A 191 16.86 -13.03 10.03
CA TYR A 191 17.46 -14.37 10.07
C TYR A 191 17.49 -15.02 8.68
N THR A 192 16.42 -14.89 7.89
CA THR A 192 16.40 -15.39 6.51
C THR A 192 17.45 -14.71 5.64
N GLU A 193 17.70 -13.40 5.78
CA GLU A 193 18.81 -12.74 5.04
C GLU A 193 20.19 -13.32 5.40
N ALA A 194 20.37 -13.81 6.63
CA ALA A 194 21.63 -14.40 7.06
C ALA A 194 21.78 -15.87 6.63
N ASP A 195 20.69 -16.65 6.76
CA ASP A 195 20.73 -18.11 6.62
C ASP A 195 20.30 -18.59 5.23
N HIS A 196 19.35 -17.89 4.60
CA HIS A 196 18.68 -18.23 3.33
C HIS A 196 18.43 -16.99 2.44
N PRO A 197 19.46 -16.19 2.11
CA PRO A 197 19.30 -14.94 1.36
C PRO A 197 18.66 -15.12 -0.03
N GLU A 198 18.79 -16.30 -0.63
CA GLU A 198 18.21 -16.64 -1.94
C GLU A 198 16.68 -16.44 -1.99
N ILE A 199 15.99 -16.65 -0.87
CA ILE A 199 14.54 -16.45 -0.76
C ILE A 199 14.21 -14.96 -0.91
N LEU A 200 14.95 -14.09 -0.22
CA LEU A 200 14.73 -12.65 -0.25
C LEU A 200 15.20 -12.02 -1.55
N GLU A 201 16.19 -12.63 -2.21
CA GLU A 201 16.61 -12.28 -3.57
C GLU A 201 15.52 -12.57 -4.60
N GLU A 202 14.91 -13.77 -4.57
CA GLU A 202 13.75 -14.08 -5.42
C GLU A 202 12.57 -13.15 -5.10
N TRP A 203 12.29 -12.88 -3.82
CA TRP A 203 11.23 -11.95 -3.43
C TRP A 203 11.48 -10.54 -3.96
N HIS A 204 12.71 -10.06 -3.90
CA HIS A 204 13.09 -8.79 -4.49
C HIS A 204 12.86 -8.75 -6.00
N GLU A 205 13.29 -9.78 -6.73
CA GLU A 205 13.12 -9.85 -8.19
C GLU A 205 11.63 -9.79 -8.58
N LEU A 206 10.79 -10.61 -7.94
CA LEU A 206 9.35 -10.64 -8.18
C LEU A 206 8.68 -9.30 -7.81
N SER A 207 9.04 -8.73 -6.66
CA SER A 207 8.49 -7.44 -6.22
C SER A 207 8.90 -6.30 -7.14
N LEU A 208 10.15 -6.31 -7.63
CA LEU A 208 10.67 -5.30 -8.55
C LEU A 208 9.98 -5.40 -9.91
N ALA A 209 9.80 -6.62 -10.45
CA ALA A 209 9.09 -6.84 -11.71
C ALA A 209 7.64 -6.33 -11.60
N ARG A 210 6.91 -6.78 -10.57
CA ARG A 210 5.54 -6.34 -10.29
C ARG A 210 5.42 -4.82 -10.14
N GLY A 211 6.27 -4.23 -9.31
CA GLY A 211 6.27 -2.78 -9.06
C GLY A 211 6.61 -1.97 -10.32
N THR A 212 7.58 -2.43 -11.11
CA THR A 212 7.93 -1.80 -12.39
C THR A 212 6.76 -1.83 -13.36
N ARG A 213 6.08 -2.98 -13.48
CA ARG A 213 4.89 -3.10 -14.31
C ARG A 213 3.75 -2.19 -13.84
N LEU A 214 3.52 -2.08 -12.54
CA LEU A 214 2.55 -1.12 -11.97
C LEU A 214 2.89 0.33 -12.34
N VAL A 215 4.16 0.73 -12.20
CA VAL A 215 4.63 2.08 -12.56
C VAL A 215 4.42 2.34 -14.04
N GLU A 216 4.81 1.42 -14.92
CA GLU A 216 4.60 1.55 -16.37
C GLU A 216 3.13 1.73 -16.73
N LEU A 217 2.25 0.91 -16.16
CA LEU A 217 0.81 1.00 -16.40
C LEU A 217 0.27 2.33 -15.88
N PHE A 218 0.65 2.74 -14.67
CA PHE A 218 0.15 3.96 -14.05
C PHE A 218 0.59 5.21 -14.80
N LEU A 219 1.84 5.27 -15.27
CA LEU A 219 2.35 6.40 -16.06
C LEU A 219 1.59 6.59 -17.38
N ARG A 220 1.01 5.53 -17.98
CA ARG A 220 0.13 5.65 -19.16
C ARG A 220 -1.12 6.49 -18.88
N THR A 221 -1.55 6.55 -17.62
CA THR A 221 -2.69 7.38 -17.21
C THR A 221 -2.33 8.88 -17.14
N LYS A 222 -1.03 9.23 -17.26
CA LYS A 222 -0.52 10.61 -17.10
C LYS A 222 -0.94 11.21 -15.75
N PRO A 223 -0.46 10.66 -14.63
CA PRO A 223 -0.67 11.28 -13.33
C PRO A 223 0.13 12.57 -13.21
N ASP A 224 -0.25 13.45 -12.28
CA ASP A 224 0.50 14.66 -11.97
C ASP A 224 1.77 14.34 -11.17
N TYR A 225 1.75 13.27 -10.38
CA TYR A 225 2.89 12.75 -9.62
C TYR A 225 2.74 11.24 -9.38
N LEU A 226 3.86 10.61 -9.03
CA LEU A 226 3.93 9.24 -8.52
C LEU A 226 4.57 9.27 -7.13
N GLY A 227 3.88 8.68 -6.15
CA GLY A 227 4.44 8.49 -4.81
C GLY A 227 5.19 7.16 -4.71
N LEU A 228 6.41 7.18 -4.18
CA LEU A 228 7.15 5.96 -3.84
C LEU A 228 7.01 5.69 -2.34
N GLY A 229 6.18 4.72 -1.98
CA GLY A 229 5.90 4.35 -0.60
C GLY A 229 6.98 3.45 -0.01
N GLY A 230 7.49 3.79 1.16
CA GLY A 230 8.46 2.97 1.90
C GLY A 230 8.62 3.43 3.33
N SER A 231 7.49 3.65 4.02
CA SER A 231 7.52 3.92 5.45
C SER A 231 8.25 2.79 6.15
N GLY A 232 9.34 3.11 6.84
CA GLY A 232 10.18 2.13 7.54
C GLY A 232 11.45 1.69 6.81
N THR A 233 11.75 2.16 5.59
CA THR A 233 12.92 1.71 4.82
C THR A 233 14.26 1.79 5.55
N LEU A 234 14.46 2.81 6.41
CA LEU A 234 15.70 2.95 7.19
C LEU A 234 15.54 2.62 8.68
N THR A 235 14.32 2.33 9.15
CA THR A 235 14.07 1.96 10.56
C THR A 235 13.88 0.46 10.72
N LEU A 236 13.48 -0.24 9.65
CA LEU A 236 13.23 -1.68 9.61
C LEU A 236 14.34 -2.44 8.87
N ALA A 237 15.29 -1.72 8.28
CA ALA A 237 16.44 -2.29 7.57
C ALA A 237 17.68 -1.41 7.81
N SER A 238 18.86 -2.03 7.72
CA SER A 238 20.12 -1.30 7.71
C SER A 238 20.28 -0.48 6.42
N PRO A 239 21.15 0.55 6.40
CA PRO A 239 21.47 1.26 5.15
C PRO A 239 22.00 0.36 4.03
N GLU A 240 22.66 -0.75 4.38
CA GLU A 240 23.13 -1.74 3.41
C GLU A 240 21.96 -2.49 2.77
N LEU A 241 21.03 -3.00 3.56
CA LEU A 241 19.83 -3.68 3.07
C LEU A 241 18.93 -2.74 2.26
N ALA A 242 18.78 -1.48 2.68
CA ALA A 242 18.06 -0.48 1.91
C ALA A 242 18.70 -0.23 0.53
N ARG A 243 20.04 -0.23 0.45
CA ARG A 243 20.75 -0.14 -0.85
C ARG A 243 20.60 -1.41 -1.69
N LYS A 244 20.56 -2.59 -1.04
CA LYS A 244 20.38 -3.89 -1.71
C LYS A 244 18.99 -4.00 -2.32
N TYR A 245 17.94 -3.74 -1.54
CA TYR A 245 16.56 -4.07 -1.91
C TYR A 245 15.68 -2.90 -2.33
N ALA A 246 15.82 -1.71 -1.72
CA ALA A 246 14.93 -0.59 -2.02
C ALA A 246 15.47 0.33 -3.13
N LEU A 247 16.77 0.66 -3.05
CA LEU A 247 17.38 1.63 -3.95
C LEU A 247 17.31 1.26 -5.45
N PRO A 248 17.39 -0.03 -5.87
CA PRO A 248 17.22 -0.40 -7.27
C PRO A 248 15.89 0.08 -7.86
N ALA A 249 14.77 -0.18 -7.16
CA ALA A 249 13.44 0.26 -7.56
C ALA A 249 13.32 1.78 -7.60
N ILE A 250 13.76 2.47 -6.53
CA ILE A 250 13.71 3.94 -6.45
C ILE A 250 14.45 4.58 -7.64
N ARG A 251 15.65 4.08 -7.98
CA ARG A 251 16.43 4.60 -9.11
C ARG A 251 15.82 4.29 -10.47
N LEU A 252 15.15 3.14 -10.60
CA LEU A 252 14.52 2.74 -11.85
C LEU A 252 13.26 3.57 -12.11
N TRP A 253 12.42 3.74 -11.10
CA TRP A 253 11.09 4.35 -11.23
C TRP A 253 11.10 5.88 -11.18
N SER A 254 12.23 6.50 -10.80
CA SER A 254 12.39 7.95 -10.73
C SER A 254 13.09 8.56 -11.95
N ARG A 255 13.24 7.80 -13.05
CA ARG A 255 13.82 8.25 -14.32
C ARG A 255 12.75 8.73 -15.27
#